data_AF-A0A1T3VWI1-F1
#
_entry.id   AF-A0A1T3VWI1-F1
#
_cell.length_a   1.000
_cell.length_b   1.000
_cell.length_c   1.000
_cell.angle_alpha   90.00
_cell.angle_beta   90.00
_cell.angle_gamma   90.00
#
_symmetry.space_group_name_H-M   'P 1'
#
loop_
_entity.id
_entity.type
_entity.pdbx_description
1 polymer ?
#
loop_
_entity_poly.entity_id
_entity_poly.type
_entity_poly.pdbx_seq_one_letter_code
_entity_poly.pdbx_strand_id
1 'polypeptide(L)'
;SHHGAALLGALVEQLRDRYTLAPPVIATQARVALGDHIAARQGVRTVAVIIGERPGLSVADSLGIYLTHLPRPGCTDADRNCISNIHPPDGLGYAEAARVAAGLVGGAVALGRSGVGLKDTSRLELGAQPTVDGEIA
;
A
#
# COMPACT_ATOMS: atom_id res chain seq x y z
N SER A 1 15.68 11.10 -2.82
CA SER A 1 14.77 9.97 -3.08
C SER A 1 13.78 10.37 -4.15
N HIS A 2 13.71 9.60 -5.22
CA HIS A 2 12.87 9.89 -6.41
C HIS A 2 11.55 9.12 -6.37
N HIS A 3 11.48 8.07 -5.56
CA HIS A 3 10.37 7.13 -5.53
C HIS A 3 9.09 7.68 -4.89
N GLY A 4 9.19 8.54 -3.87
CA GLY A 4 8.04 8.93 -3.04
C GLY A 4 6.96 9.68 -3.81
N ALA A 5 7.34 10.71 -4.57
CA ALA A 5 6.39 11.48 -5.37
C ALA A 5 5.76 10.65 -6.49
N ALA A 6 6.55 9.81 -7.17
CA ALA A 6 6.07 8.94 -8.22
C ALA A 6 5.08 7.88 -7.69
N LEU A 7 5.40 7.27 -6.55
CA LEU A 7 4.51 6.31 -5.89
C LEU A 7 3.21 6.96 -5.41
N LEU A 8 3.29 8.16 -4.81
CA LEU A 8 2.10 8.92 -4.42
C LEU A 8 1.22 9.23 -5.64
N GLY A 9 1.81 9.66 -6.76
CA GLY A 9 1.08 9.90 -8.00
C GLY A 9 0.34 8.65 -8.49
N ALA A 10 1.00 7.50 -8.49
CA ALA A 10 0.39 6.22 -8.86
C ALA A 10 -0.76 5.83 -7.90
N LEU A 11 -0.60 6.05 -6.60
CA LEU A 11 -1.66 5.80 -5.61
C LEU A 11 -2.88 6.70 -5.82
N VAL A 12 -2.66 7.99 -6.08
CA VAL A 12 -3.73 8.94 -6.37
C VAL A 12 -4.51 8.49 -7.59
N GLU A 13 -3.83 8.11 -8.68
CA GLU A 13 -4.49 7.65 -9.91
C GLU A 13 -5.39 6.43 -9.66
N GLN A 14 -4.93 5.47 -8.85
CA GLN A 14 -5.72 4.26 -8.56
C GLN A 14 -6.91 4.49 -7.61
N LEU A 15 -6.87 5.53 -6.76
CA LEU A 15 -7.82 5.70 -5.65
C LEU A 15 -8.82 6.85 -5.86
N ARG A 16 -8.45 7.89 -6.62
CA ARG A 16 -9.19 9.16 -6.69
C ARG A 16 -10.63 9.05 -7.20
N ASP A 17 -10.92 8.08 -8.06
CA ASP A 17 -12.26 7.93 -8.65
C ASP A 17 -13.24 7.21 -7.71
N ARG A 18 -12.74 6.56 -6.64
CA ARG A 18 -13.54 5.75 -5.72
C ARG A 18 -13.56 6.27 -4.29
N TYR A 19 -12.57 7.07 -3.90
CA TYR A 19 -12.41 7.58 -2.54
C TYR A 19 -12.09 9.07 -2.53
N THR A 20 -12.59 9.77 -1.52
CA THR A 20 -12.10 11.11 -1.18
C THR A 20 -10.73 11.01 -0.53
N LEU A 21 -9.75 11.72 -1.09
CA LEU A 21 -8.38 11.72 -0.61
C LEU A 21 -8.14 12.95 0.29
N ALA A 22 -7.66 12.72 1.51
CA ALA A 22 -7.21 13.80 2.38
C ALA A 22 -5.89 14.40 1.85
N PRO A 23 -5.59 15.68 2.12
CA PRO A 23 -4.30 16.26 1.80
C PRO A 23 -3.15 15.43 2.40
N PRO A 24 -2.08 15.15 1.62
CA PRO A 24 -0.96 14.36 2.12
C PRO A 24 -0.23 15.12 3.24
N VAL A 25 0.20 14.38 4.27
CA VAL A 25 1.04 14.91 5.34
C VAL A 25 2.47 14.46 5.13
N ILE A 26 3.40 15.42 5.10
CA ILE A 26 4.84 15.14 5.08
C ILE A 26 5.37 15.24 6.51
N ALA A 27 5.96 14.16 7.01
CA ALA A 27 6.55 14.09 8.34
C ALA A 27 8.00 13.61 8.26
N THR A 28 8.90 14.32 8.95
CA THR A 28 10.32 13.97 9.05
C THR A 28 10.59 13.19 10.34
N GLN A 29 11.59 12.30 10.33
CA GLN A 29 11.93 11.46 11.48
C GLN A 29 10.75 10.59 11.96
N ALA A 30 9.82 10.30 11.05
CA ALA A 30 8.61 9.57 11.35
C ALA A 30 8.86 8.06 11.44
N ARG A 31 7.97 7.38 12.15
CA ARG A 31 7.78 5.93 12.09
C ARG A 31 6.35 5.64 11.64
N VAL A 32 6.09 4.40 11.20
CA VAL A 32 4.78 3.97 10.69
C VAL A 32 3.62 4.36 11.62
N ALA A 33 3.79 4.16 12.93
CA ALA A 33 2.76 4.46 13.94
C ALA A 33 2.33 5.93 14.00
N LEU A 34 3.13 6.87 13.48
CA LEU A 34 2.69 8.27 13.39
C LEU A 34 1.44 8.42 12.51
N GLY A 35 1.29 7.59 11.48
CA GLY A 35 0.13 7.58 10.60
C GLY A 35 -1.18 7.41 11.38
N ASP A 36 -1.19 6.56 12.40
CA ASP A 36 -2.40 6.29 13.20
C ASP A 36 -2.85 7.52 14.00
N HIS A 37 -1.90 8.24 14.58
CA HIS A 37 -2.15 9.46 15.33
C HIS A 37 -2.64 10.60 14.45
N ILE A 38 -2.10 10.73 13.24
CA ILE A 38 -2.51 11.73 12.26
C ILE A 38 -3.92 11.40 11.76
N ALA A 39 -4.14 10.15 11.40
CA ALA A 39 -5.39 9.70 10.81
C ALA A 39 -6.56 9.83 11.79
N ALA A 40 -6.36 9.44 13.05
CA ALA A 40 -7.36 9.59 14.09
C ALA A 40 -7.74 11.07 14.34
N ARG A 41 -6.77 11.99 14.26
CA ARG A 41 -7.02 13.43 14.40
C ARG A 41 -7.74 14.04 13.18
N GLN A 42 -7.48 13.53 11.99
CA GLN A 42 -8.13 13.99 10.75
C GLN A 42 -9.48 13.32 10.49
N GLY A 43 -9.82 12.25 11.23
CA GLY A 43 -11.04 11.49 11.00
C GLY A 43 -11.02 10.67 9.68
N VAL A 44 -9.84 10.33 9.17
CA VAL A 44 -9.73 9.49 7.95
C VAL A 44 -9.95 8.02 8.30
N ARG A 45 -10.64 7.31 7.41
CA ARG A 45 -11.04 5.92 7.65
C ARG A 45 -9.94 4.90 7.34
N THR A 46 -9.10 5.19 6.37
CA THR A 46 -7.96 4.36 5.98
C THR A 46 -6.76 5.27 5.79
N VAL A 47 -5.61 4.88 6.31
CA VAL A 47 -4.34 5.58 6.11
C VAL A 47 -3.35 4.67 5.42
N ALA A 48 -2.61 5.23 4.46
CA ALA A 48 -1.45 4.61 3.86
C ALA A 48 -0.22 5.44 4.22
N VAL A 49 0.75 4.83 4.89
CA VAL A 49 2.03 5.46 5.23
C VAL A 49 3.07 4.99 4.23
N ILE A 50 3.55 5.91 3.39
CA ILE A 50 4.71 5.69 2.52
C ILE A 50 5.96 6.04 3.33
N ILE A 51 6.88 5.10 3.48
CA ILE A 51 8.09 5.30 4.28
C ILE A 51 9.28 4.61 3.63
N GLY A 52 10.46 5.24 3.72
CA GLY A 52 11.71 4.63 3.33
C GLY A 52 12.03 3.42 4.21
N GLU A 53 12.47 2.34 3.57
CA GLU A 53 12.96 1.15 4.25
C GLU A 53 14.39 1.37 4.73
N ARG A 54 14.82 0.59 5.73
CA ARG A 54 16.23 0.62 6.12
C ARG A 54 17.07 0.11 4.95
N PRO A 55 18.18 0.79 4.60
CA PRO A 55 19.04 0.34 3.52
C PRO A 55 19.55 -1.08 3.82
N GLY A 56 19.35 -1.98 2.87
CA GLY A 56 19.92 -3.32 2.92
C GLY A 56 21.40 -3.31 2.53
N LEU A 57 22.05 -4.48 2.59
CA LEU A 57 23.44 -4.64 2.15
C LEU A 57 23.65 -4.27 0.66
N SER A 58 22.60 -4.36 -0.16
CA SER A 58 22.67 -4.25 -1.63
C SER A 58 21.78 -3.16 -2.24
N VAL A 59 20.73 -2.69 -1.55
CA VAL A 59 19.79 -1.69 -2.06
C VAL A 59 19.62 -0.57 -1.05
N ALA A 60 19.96 0.66 -1.46
CA ALA A 60 19.98 1.83 -0.58
C ALA A 60 18.70 2.69 -0.65
N ASP A 61 17.84 2.50 -1.65
CA ASP A 61 16.64 3.34 -1.89
C ASP A 61 15.42 2.43 -2.18
N SER A 62 14.71 2.02 -1.12
CA SER A 62 13.46 1.25 -1.20
C SER A 62 12.37 1.90 -0.34
N LEU A 63 11.12 1.83 -0.81
CA LEU A 63 9.94 2.28 -0.08
C LEU A 63 9.07 1.09 0.33
N GLY A 64 8.34 1.29 1.43
CA GLY A 64 7.20 0.47 1.82
C GLY A 64 5.93 1.31 1.99
N ILE A 65 4.78 0.66 1.84
CA ILE A 65 3.44 1.16 2.16
C ILE A 65 2.89 0.35 3.34
N TYR A 66 2.51 1.04 4.40
CA TYR A 66 1.78 0.45 5.52
C TYR A 66 0.35 0.97 5.54
N LEU A 67 -0.61 0.08 5.42
CA LEU A 67 -2.04 0.41 5.35
C LEU A 67 -2.74 0.01 6.65
N THR A 68 -3.47 0.96 7.24
CA THR A 68 -4.30 0.74 8.42
C THR A 68 -5.71 1.26 8.18
N HIS A 69 -6.70 0.40 8.37
CA HIS A 69 -8.12 0.75 8.33
C HIS A 69 -8.66 0.92 9.75
N LEU A 70 -9.51 1.94 9.95
CA LEU A 70 -9.95 2.43 11.26
C LEU A 70 -8.77 2.69 12.22
N PRO A 71 -7.77 3.49 11.78
CA PRO A 71 -6.56 3.72 12.56
C PRO A 71 -6.84 4.45 13.87
N ARG A 72 -6.11 4.05 14.91
CA ARG A 72 -6.15 4.66 16.24
C ARG A 72 -4.79 4.53 16.94
N PRO A 73 -4.41 5.44 17.84
CA PRO A 73 -3.25 5.26 18.70
C PRO A 73 -3.27 3.88 19.38
N GLY A 74 -2.15 3.17 19.34
CA GLY A 74 -2.03 1.82 19.90
C GLY A 74 -2.26 0.67 18.90
N CYS A 75 -2.52 0.95 17.61
CA CYS A 75 -2.46 -0.07 16.57
C CYS A 75 -1.07 -0.74 16.53
N THR A 76 -1.08 -2.05 16.35
CA THR A 76 0.09 -2.91 16.25
C THR A 76 0.42 -3.24 14.80
N ASP A 77 1.59 -3.82 14.54
CA ASP A 77 1.95 -4.23 13.18
C ASP A 77 1.01 -5.31 12.62
N ALA A 78 0.36 -6.12 13.48
CA ALA A 78 -0.64 -7.09 13.06
C ALA A 78 -1.92 -6.46 12.50
N ASP A 79 -2.19 -5.18 12.82
CA ASP A 79 -3.32 -4.41 12.31
C ASP A 79 -3.04 -3.81 10.92
N ARG A 80 -1.82 -3.98 10.39
CA ARG A 80 -1.37 -3.32 9.16
C ARG A 80 -1.13 -4.31 8.03
N ASN A 81 -1.57 -3.96 6.83
CA ASN A 81 -1.05 -4.58 5.62
C ASN A 81 0.23 -3.86 5.21
N CYS A 82 1.20 -4.61 4.68
CA CYS A 82 2.50 -4.10 4.26
C CYS A 82 2.74 -4.45 2.79
N ILE A 83 3.12 -3.45 1.99
CA ILE A 83 3.71 -3.63 0.66
C ILE A 83 5.14 -3.12 0.77
N SER A 84 6.12 -3.98 0.55
CA SER A 84 7.55 -3.65 0.72
C SER A 84 8.30 -3.72 -0.60
N ASN A 85 9.58 -3.36 -0.57
CA ASN A 85 10.51 -3.55 -1.68
C ASN A 85 10.10 -2.78 -2.95
N ILE A 86 9.59 -1.56 -2.79
CA ILE A 86 9.16 -0.69 -3.90
C ILE A 86 10.35 0.16 -4.34
N HIS A 87 11.05 -0.27 -5.39
CA HIS A 87 12.22 0.40 -5.95
C HIS A 87 12.49 0.02 -7.42
N PRO A 88 11.67 0.47 -8.39
CA PRO A 88 11.95 0.17 -9.79
C PRO A 88 13.31 0.76 -10.23
N PRO A 89 14.05 0.08 -11.13
CA PRO A 89 13.62 -1.11 -11.88
C PRO A 89 13.79 -2.44 -11.13
N ASP A 90 14.59 -2.48 -10.05
CA ASP A 90 15.02 -3.73 -9.41
C ASP A 90 14.03 -4.28 -8.37
N GLY A 91 13.00 -3.51 -8.02
CA GLY A 91 11.95 -3.86 -7.07
C GLY A 91 10.55 -3.71 -7.66
N LEU A 92 9.54 -3.70 -6.77
CA LEU A 92 8.15 -3.54 -7.16
C LEU A 92 7.94 -2.17 -7.84
N GLY A 93 7.33 -2.19 -9.03
CA GLY A 93 7.02 -0.97 -9.77
C GLY A 93 5.91 -0.15 -9.11
N TYR A 94 5.90 1.17 -9.31
CA TYR A 94 4.93 2.06 -8.65
C TYR A 94 3.48 1.76 -9.00
N ALA A 95 3.18 1.51 -10.28
CA ALA A 95 1.84 1.19 -10.74
C ALA A 95 1.33 -0.12 -10.12
N GLU A 96 2.19 -1.13 -10.05
CA GLU A 96 1.84 -2.42 -9.44
C GLU A 96 1.63 -2.29 -7.93
N ALA A 97 2.53 -1.57 -7.24
CA ALA A 97 2.38 -1.28 -5.81
C ALA A 97 1.06 -0.53 -5.53
N ALA A 98 0.69 0.43 -6.38
CA ALA A 98 -0.55 1.17 -6.25
C ALA A 98 -1.79 0.30 -6.51
N ARG A 99 -1.73 -0.61 -7.48
CA ARG A 99 -2.82 -1.58 -7.75
C ARG A 99 -3.05 -2.51 -6.56
N VAL A 100 -1.98 -3.05 -5.99
CA VAL A 100 -2.04 -3.87 -4.76
C VAL A 100 -2.61 -3.05 -3.60
N ALA A 101 -2.14 -1.82 -3.40
CA ALA A 101 -2.65 -0.93 -2.37
C ALA A 101 -4.16 -0.66 -2.54
N ALA A 102 -4.63 -0.41 -3.76
CA ALA A 102 -6.06 -0.19 -4.04
C ALA A 102 -6.90 -1.44 -3.73
N GLY A 103 -6.41 -2.63 -4.06
CA GLY A 103 -7.04 -3.89 -3.68
C GLY A 103 -7.14 -4.03 -2.15
N LEU A 104 -6.07 -3.72 -1.42
CA LEU A 104 -6.06 -3.74 0.04
C LEU A 104 -6.99 -2.68 0.65
N VAL A 105 -7.06 -1.47 0.09
CA VAL A 105 -8.02 -0.44 0.54
C VAL A 105 -9.45 -0.96 0.36
N GLY A 106 -9.79 -1.49 -0.81
CA GLY A 106 -11.11 -2.04 -1.10
C GLY A 106 -11.48 -3.20 -0.17
N GLY A 107 -10.56 -4.15 -0.02
CA GLY A 107 -10.73 -5.29 0.88
C GLY A 107 -10.89 -4.88 2.34
N ALA A 108 -10.10 -3.91 2.81
CA ALA A 108 -10.19 -3.42 4.19
C ALA A 108 -11.51 -2.69 4.45
N VAL A 109 -11.99 -1.89 3.48
CA VAL A 109 -13.29 -1.21 3.57
C VAL A 109 -14.44 -2.23 3.61
N ALA A 110 -14.39 -3.27 2.77
CA ALA A 110 -15.42 -4.31 2.73
C ALA A 110 -15.43 -5.17 4.00
N LEU A 111 -14.25 -5.50 4.53
CA LEU A 111 -14.10 -6.35 5.71
C LEU A 111 -14.23 -5.57 7.04
N GLY A 112 -14.09 -4.24 7.00
CA GLY A 112 -14.07 -3.39 8.19
C GLY A 112 -12.78 -3.47 9.01
N ARG A 113 -11.71 -4.07 8.47
CA ARG A 113 -10.39 -4.20 9.12
C ARG A 113 -9.26 -4.44 8.11
N SER A 114 -8.05 -4.04 8.48
CA SER A 114 -6.79 -4.35 7.79
C SER A 114 -5.97 -5.38 8.57
N GLY A 115 -4.73 -5.62 8.13
CA GLY A 115 -3.77 -6.45 8.84
C GLY A 115 -3.94 -7.94 8.56
N VAL A 116 -3.57 -8.78 9.53
CA VAL A 116 -3.61 -10.25 9.41
C VAL A 116 -5.00 -10.79 9.08
N GLY A 117 -6.06 -10.03 9.38
CA GLY A 117 -7.43 -10.37 9.04
C GLY A 117 -7.76 -10.19 7.55
N LEU A 118 -6.94 -9.45 6.80
CA LEU A 118 -7.10 -9.17 5.38
C LEU A 118 -5.94 -9.78 4.59
N LYS A 119 -6.20 -10.94 3.96
CA LYS A 119 -5.24 -11.57 3.07
C LYS A 119 -5.21 -10.85 1.72
N ASP A 120 -4.02 -10.66 1.18
CA ASP A 120 -3.84 -10.16 -0.17
C ASP A 120 -4.30 -11.23 -1.18
N THR A 121 -5.42 -10.98 -1.85
CA THR A 121 -5.96 -11.85 -2.90
C THR A 121 -5.42 -11.48 -4.29
N SER A 122 -4.66 -10.40 -4.44
CA SER A 122 -4.16 -9.96 -5.75
C SER A 122 -3.22 -10.99 -6.38
N ARG A 123 -2.47 -11.75 -5.57
CA ARG A 123 -1.65 -12.89 -6.01
C ARG A 123 -2.46 -14.08 -6.53
N LEU A 124 -3.71 -14.24 -6.09
CA LEU A 124 -4.59 -15.33 -6.55
C LEU A 124 -5.21 -14.98 -7.92
N GLU A 125 -5.51 -13.71 -8.16
CA GLU A 125 -6.06 -13.24 -9.45
C GLU A 125 -5.01 -13.25 -10.58
N LEU A 126 -3.72 -13.08 -10.25
CA LEU A 126 -2.60 -13.17 -11.19
C LEU A 126 -2.31 -14.60 -11.69
N GLY A 127 -2.86 -15.64 -11.04
CA GLY A 127 -2.67 -17.05 -11.43
C GLY A 127 -3.74 -17.61 -12.36
N ALA A 128 -4.83 -16.87 -12.61
CA ALA A 128 -5.92 -17.29 -13.47
C ALA A 128 -5.78 -16.67 -14.87
N GLN A 129 -4.75 -17.09 -15.62
CA GLN A 129 -4.77 -16.91 -17.08
C GLN A 129 -5.61 -18.06 -17.66
N PRO A 130 -6.64 -17.78 -18.50
CA PRO A 130 -7.33 -18.84 -19.21
C PRO A 130 -6.33 -19.57 -20.10
N THR A 131 -6.24 -20.89 -19.95
CA THR A 131 -5.52 -21.76 -20.86
C THR A 131 -6.13 -21.59 -22.24
N VAL A 132 -5.37 -21.01 -23.17
CA VAL A 132 -5.74 -21.00 -24.58
C VAL A 132 -5.43 -22.40 -25.10
N ASP A 133 -6.40 -23.30 -25.03
CA ASP A 133 -6.34 -24.56 -25.79
C ASP A 133 -6.55 -24.21 -27.27
N GLY A 134 -5.42 -24.10 -27.98
CA GLY A 134 -5.35 -23.79 -29.40
C GLY A 134 -4.57 -24.88 -30.12
N GLU A 135 -5.32 -25.92 -30.49
CA GLU A 135 -5.03 -27.00 -31.44
C GLU A 135 -4.30 -26.48 -32.71
N ILE A 136 -3.20 -27.15 -33.10
CA ILE A 136 -2.61 -27.01 -34.44
C ILE A 136 -2.59 -28.39 -35.08
N ALA A 137 -3.19 -28.43 -36.28
CA ALA A 137 -3.30 -29.57 -37.18
C ALA A 137 -1.97 -30.21 -37.58
#